data_AF-I1XFS7-F1
#
_entry.id   AF-I1XFS7-F1
#
_cell.length_a   1.000
_cell.length_b   1.000
_cell.length_c   1.000
_cell.angle_alpha   90.00
_cell.angle_beta   90.00
_cell.angle_gamma   90.00
#
_symmetry.space_group_name_H-M   'P 1'
#
loop_
_entity.id
_entity.type
_entity.pdbx_description
1 polymer ?
#
loop_
_entity_poly.entity_id
_entity_poly.type
_entity_poly.pdbx_seq_one_letter_code
_entity_poly.pdbx_strand_id
1 'polypeptide(L)'
;MKLSITRLQGLLILPILAAMSSCAAYSVVNSDRYSGSSSAVPAEYIPSPGFCRIWFKNRDPEQQPAQGDCETLKQDIPENAVLLKG
;
A
#
# COMPACT_ATOMS: atom_id res chain seq x y z
N MET A 1 -22.74 -2.91 -66.47
CA MET A 1 -21.98 -4.10 -66.02
C MET A 1 -20.49 -3.79 -66.10
N LYS A 2 -19.80 -3.59 -64.97
CA LYS A 2 -18.34 -3.62 -64.89
C LYS A 2 -17.96 -4.35 -63.60
N LEU A 3 -17.56 -5.60 -63.76
CA LEU A 3 -16.95 -6.42 -62.73
C LEU A 3 -15.43 -6.30 -62.83
N SER A 4 -14.77 -6.57 -61.69
CA SER A 4 -13.40 -7.09 -61.60
C SER A 4 -12.29 -6.02 -61.70
N ILE A 5 -11.19 -6.02 -60.93
CA ILE A 5 -10.42 -7.11 -60.30
C ILE A 5 -9.62 -6.52 -59.10
N THR A 6 -9.61 -7.24 -57.99
CA THR A 6 -8.84 -7.02 -56.76
C THR A 6 -7.33 -6.93 -57.05
N ARG A 7 -6.71 -5.77 -56.80
CA ARG A 7 -5.25 -5.57 -56.91
C ARG A 7 -4.57 -6.06 -55.62
N LEU A 8 -4.03 -7.27 -55.74
CA LEU A 8 -2.98 -7.84 -54.91
C LEU A 8 -1.77 -6.87 -54.86
N GLN A 9 -1.60 -6.14 -53.76
CA GLN A 9 -0.37 -5.43 -53.39
C GLN A 9 -0.20 -5.72 -51.89
N GLY A 10 0.71 -6.59 -51.45
CA GLY A 10 2.12 -6.63 -51.81
C GLY A 10 2.91 -6.03 -50.65
N LEU A 11 3.04 -6.81 -49.57
CA LEU A 11 4.11 -6.80 -48.56
C LEU A 11 4.68 -5.43 -48.10
N LEU A 12 4.34 -5.00 -46.87
CA LEU A 12 5.16 -4.06 -46.09
C LEU A 12 5.24 -4.50 -44.61
N ILE A 13 6.44 -5.00 -44.24
CA ILE A 13 7.22 -4.69 -43.01
C ILE A 13 6.51 -4.92 -41.64
N LEU A 14 6.76 -6.04 -40.91
CA LEU A 14 7.79 -6.25 -39.85
C LEU A 14 7.66 -5.32 -38.61
N PRO A 15 8.08 -5.77 -37.41
CA PRO A 15 7.36 -6.54 -36.40
C PRO A 15 7.08 -5.73 -35.11
N ILE A 16 6.33 -6.34 -34.18
CA ILE A 16 6.44 -6.19 -32.71
C ILE A 16 6.76 -4.77 -32.18
N LEU A 17 5.72 -4.06 -31.72
CA LEU A 17 5.84 -3.31 -30.47
C LEU A 17 4.64 -3.65 -29.59
N ALA A 18 4.85 -4.72 -28.81
CA ALA A 18 4.27 -4.83 -27.50
C ALA A 18 4.76 -3.63 -26.68
N ALA A 19 4.13 -2.47 -26.87
CA ALA A 19 4.21 -1.39 -25.90
C ALA A 19 3.32 -1.84 -24.75
N MET A 20 3.94 -2.60 -23.83
CA MET A 20 3.42 -2.82 -22.49
C MET A 20 3.06 -1.45 -21.93
N SER A 21 1.77 -1.09 -21.99
CA SER A 21 1.23 0.01 -21.23
C SER A 21 1.30 -0.42 -19.78
N SER A 22 2.42 -0.11 -19.15
CA SER A 22 2.69 -0.37 -17.75
C SER A 22 1.61 0.31 -16.92
N CYS A 23 0.73 -0.47 -16.31
CA CYS A 23 -0.14 0.03 -15.24
C CYS A 23 0.75 0.35 -14.03
N ALA A 24 1.29 1.56 -13.96
CA ALA A 24 1.81 2.08 -12.70
C ALA A 24 0.61 2.45 -11.82
N ALA A 25 0.06 1.47 -11.11
CA ALA A 25 -0.84 1.74 -10.00
C ALA A 25 0.03 2.21 -8.82
N TYR A 26 0.26 3.52 -8.72
CA TYR A 26 0.82 4.08 -7.50
C TYR A 26 -0.35 4.28 -6.52
N SER A 27 -0.34 3.55 -5.41
CA SER A 27 -1.25 3.82 -4.31
C SER A 27 -0.78 5.11 -3.63
N VAL A 28 -1.44 6.23 -3.90
CA VAL A 28 -1.36 7.41 -3.03
C VAL A 28 -2.05 7.04 -1.73
N VAL A 29 -1.28 6.83 -0.67
CA VAL A 29 -1.84 6.74 0.68
C VAL A 29 -2.27 8.15 1.05
N ASN A 30 -3.57 8.43 0.93
CA ASN A 30 -4.12 9.71 1.36
C ASN A 30 -4.22 9.73 2.89
N SER A 31 -3.39 10.54 3.54
CA SER A 31 -3.34 10.70 5.00
C SER A 31 -4.37 11.72 5.54
N ASP A 32 -5.36 12.12 4.74
CA ASP A 32 -6.34 13.16 5.11
C ASP A 32 -7.42 12.72 6.13
N ARG A 33 -7.31 11.55 6.76
CA ARG A 33 -8.33 11.09 7.73
C ARG A 33 -7.75 10.58 9.05
N TYR A 34 -7.02 11.44 9.75
CA TYR A 34 -6.92 11.35 11.21
C TYR A 34 -8.22 11.89 11.84
N SER A 35 -9.35 11.23 11.55
CA SER A 35 -10.68 11.60 12.07
C SER A 35 -11.31 10.41 12.78
N GLY A 36 -10.97 10.25 14.05
CA GLY A 36 -11.95 10.03 15.13
C GLY A 36 -12.73 8.71 15.23
N SER A 37 -12.62 7.75 14.30
CA SER A 37 -13.34 6.49 14.43
C SER A 37 -12.59 5.34 13.78
N SER A 38 -12.05 4.44 14.60
CA SER A 38 -11.23 3.28 14.21
C SER A 38 -9.90 3.64 13.53
N SER A 39 -8.96 4.12 14.36
CA SER A 39 -7.57 4.40 13.98
C SER A 39 -6.87 3.17 13.42
N ALA A 40 -6.93 2.98 12.10
CA ALA A 40 -5.98 2.14 11.40
C ALA A 40 -4.61 2.81 11.57
N VAL A 41 -3.75 2.21 12.37
CA VAL A 41 -2.38 2.70 12.52
C VAL A 41 -1.71 2.67 11.14
N PRO A 42 -1.14 3.79 10.66
CA PRO A 42 -0.44 3.79 9.38
C PRO A 42 0.67 2.74 9.36
N ALA A 43 0.87 2.11 8.19
CA ALA A 43 1.73 0.93 8.06
C ALA A 43 3.19 1.21 8.44
N GLU A 44 3.66 2.44 8.22
CA GLU A 44 4.98 2.94 8.58
C GLU A 44 5.25 2.95 10.08
N TYR A 45 4.21 2.90 10.92
CA TYR A 45 4.34 2.88 12.37
C TYR A 45 4.21 1.48 12.99
N ILE A 46 3.93 0.46 12.17
CA ILE A 46 3.98 -0.94 12.59
C ILE A 46 5.44 -1.26 12.97
N PRO A 47 5.69 -1.88 14.15
CA PRO A 47 7.04 -2.24 14.56
C PRO A 47 7.70 -3.23 13.61
N SER A 48 9.03 -3.34 13.69
CA SER A 48 9.77 -4.31 12.89
C SER A 48 9.37 -5.76 13.22
N PRO A 49 9.52 -6.71 12.28
CA PRO A 49 9.21 -8.12 12.53
C PRO A 49 9.90 -8.66 13.77
N GLY A 50 9.14 -9.30 14.65
CA GLY A 50 9.62 -9.82 15.93
C GLY A 50 9.56 -8.83 17.09
N PHE A 51 9.15 -7.58 16.86
CA PHE A 51 8.92 -6.57 17.89
C PHE A 51 7.44 -6.22 18.04
N CYS A 52 7.11 -5.67 19.21
CA CYS A 52 5.80 -5.14 19.49
C CYS A 52 5.90 -3.66 19.88
N ARG A 53 4.77 -2.95 19.82
CA ARG A 53 4.70 -1.52 20.18
C ARG A 53 3.34 -1.19 20.76
N ILE A 54 3.32 -0.41 21.85
CA ILE A 54 2.07 0.14 22.39
C ILE A 54 1.68 1.38 21.58
N TRP A 55 0.45 1.42 21.08
CA TRP A 55 -0.08 2.54 20.32
C TRP A 55 -1.28 3.18 21.01
N PHE A 56 -1.11 4.43 21.43
CA PHE A 56 -2.16 5.18 22.12
C PHE A 56 -3.08 5.86 21.11
N LYS A 57 -4.40 5.75 21.32
CA LYS A 57 -5.41 6.34 20.43
C LYS A 57 -5.44 7.87 20.46
N ASN A 58 -4.91 8.48 21.53
CA ASN A 58 -4.97 9.91 21.81
C ASN A 58 -3.61 10.60 21.80
N ARG A 59 -2.63 10.04 21.08
CA ARG A 59 -1.29 10.63 20.91
C ARG A 59 -0.96 10.79 19.44
N ASP A 60 -0.20 11.85 19.15
CA ASP A 60 0.38 12.05 17.82
C ASP A 60 1.49 11.02 17.58
N PRO A 61 1.80 10.66 16.31
CA PRO A 61 2.79 9.64 16.00
C PRO A 61 4.18 9.86 16.62
N GLU A 62 4.62 11.10 16.74
CA GLU A 62 5.91 11.49 17.31
C GLU A 62 5.97 11.29 18.83
N GLN A 63 4.81 11.23 19.49
CA GLN A 63 4.66 11.03 20.93
C GLN A 63 4.44 9.56 21.31
N GLN A 64 4.37 8.68 20.31
CA GLN A 64 4.19 7.25 20.54
C GLN A 64 5.49 6.66 21.09
N PRO A 65 5.41 5.74 22.06
CA PRO A 65 6.60 5.11 22.61
C PRO A 65 7.37 4.33 21.55
N ALA A 66 8.65 4.04 21.80
CA ALA A 66 9.44 3.16 20.95
C ALA A 66 8.88 1.72 20.95
N GLN A 67 9.27 0.93 19.95
CA GLN A 67 9.02 -0.51 19.94
C GLN A 67 9.84 -1.23 21.02
N GLY A 68 9.38 -2.41 21.43
CA GLY A 68 10.01 -3.23 22.46
C GLY A 68 9.66 -4.72 22.33
N ASP A 69 10.04 -5.47 23.35
CA ASP A 69 9.79 -6.91 23.43
C ASP A 69 8.29 -7.22 23.61
N CYS A 70 7.80 -8.20 22.84
CA CYS A 70 6.39 -8.58 22.85
C CYS A 70 5.95 -9.23 24.16
N GLU A 71 6.82 -10.03 24.80
CA GLU A 71 6.48 -10.74 26.03
C GLU A 71 6.32 -9.77 27.21
N THR A 72 7.10 -8.69 27.18
CA THR A 72 7.03 -7.59 28.15
C THR A 72 5.79 -6.73 27.90
N LEU A 73 5.59 -6.25 26.67
CA LEU A 73 4.54 -5.27 26.37
C LEU A 73 3.12 -5.85 26.45
N LYS A 74 2.94 -7.16 26.26
CA LYS A 74 1.62 -7.78 26.38
C LYS A 74 1.11 -7.90 27.82
N GLN A 75 2.00 -7.78 28.82
CA GLN A 75 1.64 -7.93 30.23
C GLN A 75 0.89 -6.72 30.77
N ASP A 76 1.13 -5.54 30.21
CA ASP A 76 0.53 -4.28 30.65
C ASP A 76 0.16 -3.42 29.44
N ILE A 77 -1.04 -3.65 28.91
CA ILE A 77 -1.60 -2.87 27.81
C ILE A 77 -2.60 -1.86 28.42
N PRO A 78 -2.33 -0.55 28.33
CA PRO A 78 -3.25 0.47 28.81
C PRO A 78 -4.61 0.43 28.10
N GLU A 79 -5.69 0.75 28.81
CA GLU A 79 -7.07 0.70 28.27
C GLU A 79 -7.27 1.56 27.01
N ASN A 80 -6.56 2.69 26.92
CA ASN A 80 -6.62 3.62 25.78
C ASN A 80 -5.56 3.34 24.69
N ALA A 81 -4.95 2.15 24.72
CA ALA A 81 -3.92 1.74 23.77
C ALA A 81 -4.22 0.38 23.12
N VAL A 82 -3.46 0.06 22.09
CA VAL A 82 -3.45 -1.25 21.44
C VAL A 82 -2.01 -1.76 21.32
N LEU A 83 -1.83 -3.07 21.36
CA LEU A 83 -0.54 -3.71 21.08
C LEU A 83 -0.43 -3.98 19.58
N LEU A 84 0.54 -3.34 18.93
CA LEU A 84 0.92 -3.60 17.55
C LEU A 84 1.97 -4.69 17.50
N LYS A 85 1.91 -5.54 16.47
CA LYS A 85 2.86 -6.60 16.21
C LYS A 85 3.41 -6.46 14.79
N GLY A 86 4.74 -6.56 14.66
CA GLY A 86 5.46 -6.56 13.40
C GLY A 86 5.56 -7.93 12.75
#